data_AF-A0A251S950-F1
#
_entry.id   AF-A0A251S950-F1
#
_cell.length_a   1.000
_cell.length_b   1.000
_cell.length_c   1.000
_cell.angle_alpha   90.00
_cell.angle_beta   90.00
_cell.angle_gamma   90.00
#
_symmetry.space_group_name_H-M   'P 1'
#
loop_
_entity.id
_entity.type
_entity.pdbx_description
1 polymer ?
#
loop_
_entity_poly.entity_id
_entity_poly.type
_entity_poly.pdbx_seq_one_letter_code
_entity_poly.pdbx_strand_id
1 'polypeptide(L)'
;MKMEDDYDQRYNNDEAEDITQDDVWAVISSYFEELGLVRQQIDSFDQFIDNTMQQVVDQSPDIEIRPESQHNPGLQPDFAEYKISFSQIYLGKPVMTEADGDTKPLLPKEARLRNLTYSAPLYVDVSKKAIKKGHDGEQVTEAQDFAKVFIGKVPIMLRSEYCTLYQNSEQDLTELGECPYDQGGYFIVNGTEKVLIAQEKMSTNHVYVFKKTQPNKYDYVAEVRSMPESQNRPPSTMFVRMLSRTSAKGGSSGQCIRATLPYIRTEIPIAIVFRALGFVDDKVILQHICYDFADTQMMELLRPSLEEAFVIQNQQVINL
;
A
#
# COMPACT_ATOMS: atom_id res chain seq x y z
N MET A 1 -53.56 40.67 28.71
CA MET A 1 -52.79 40.89 27.46
C MET A 1 -51.46 41.58 27.81
N LYS A 2 -50.59 40.88 28.56
CA LYS A 2 -49.27 41.33 29.05
C LYS A 2 -48.40 40.08 29.30
N MET A 3 -48.39 39.17 28.32
CA MET A 3 -47.72 37.87 28.44
C MET A 3 -47.32 37.30 27.07
N GLU A 4 -47.15 38.16 26.06
CA GLU A 4 -46.66 37.74 24.73
C GLU A 4 -45.36 38.47 24.33
N ASP A 5 -44.99 39.57 24.99
CA ASP A 5 -43.80 40.36 24.59
C ASP A 5 -42.48 39.88 25.21
N ASP A 6 -42.49 38.89 26.11
CA ASP A 6 -41.31 38.45 26.88
C ASP A 6 -40.66 37.16 26.34
N TYR A 7 -41.28 36.53 25.33
CA TYR A 7 -40.75 35.34 24.65
C TYR A 7 -39.90 35.68 23.42
N ASP A 8 -40.10 36.86 22.82
CA ASP A 8 -39.42 37.28 21.58
C ASP A 8 -38.06 37.96 21.80
N GLN A 9 -37.71 38.28 23.06
CA GLN A 9 -36.42 38.90 23.39
C GLN A 9 -35.30 37.89 23.71
N ARG A 10 -35.59 36.58 23.81
CA ARG A 10 -34.56 35.56 24.10
C ARG A 10 -33.95 34.92 22.86
N TYR A 11 -34.44 35.22 21.66
CA TYR A 11 -33.97 34.62 20.41
C TYR A 11 -33.29 35.60 19.45
N ASN A 12 -33.11 36.88 19.85
CA ASN A 12 -32.48 37.92 19.03
C ASN A 12 -31.10 38.37 19.55
N ASN A 13 -30.46 37.60 20.42
CA ASN A 13 -29.11 37.90 20.90
C ASN A 13 -28.01 37.02 20.27
N ASP A 14 -28.38 36.23 19.26
CA ASP A 14 -27.45 35.45 18.42
C ASP A 14 -27.29 36.15 17.05
N GLU A 15 -27.15 37.48 17.03
CA GLU A 15 -26.41 38.11 15.94
C GLU A 15 -24.99 37.57 16.05
N ALA A 16 -24.69 36.55 15.25
CA ALA A 16 -23.35 35.97 15.16
C ALA A 16 -22.37 37.12 14.92
N GLU A 17 -21.64 37.53 15.96
CA GLU A 17 -20.55 38.47 15.82
C GLU A 17 -19.64 37.96 14.70
N ASP A 18 -19.40 38.80 13.70
CA ASP A 18 -18.52 38.44 12.59
C ASP A 18 -17.17 37.99 13.15
N ILE A 19 -16.71 36.81 12.76
CA ILE A 19 -15.44 36.23 13.22
C ILE A 19 -14.31 37.22 12.94
N THR A 20 -13.64 37.67 13.99
CA THR A 20 -12.54 38.62 13.90
C THR A 20 -11.22 37.93 13.52
N GLN A 21 -10.19 38.70 13.17
CA GLN A 21 -8.85 38.14 12.95
C GLN A 21 -8.29 37.46 14.20
N ASP A 22 -8.63 37.96 15.39
CA ASP A 22 -8.16 37.39 16.65
C ASP A 22 -8.81 36.01 16.91
N ASP A 23 -10.08 35.85 16.54
CA ASP A 23 -10.77 34.56 16.61
C ASP A 23 -10.15 33.52 15.67
N VAL A 24 -9.69 33.94 14.48
CA VAL A 24 -8.97 33.06 13.55
C VAL A 24 -7.64 32.58 14.16
N TRP A 25 -6.89 33.47 14.83
CA TRP A 25 -5.65 33.09 15.53
C TRP A 25 -5.89 32.17 16.72
N ALA A 26 -7.03 32.31 17.42
CA ALA A 26 -7.42 31.39 18.48
C ALA A 26 -7.62 29.97 17.92
N VAL A 27 -8.31 29.82 16.78
CA VAL A 27 -8.51 28.52 16.11
C VAL A 27 -7.20 27.92 15.60
N ILE A 28 -6.31 28.75 15.04
CA ILE A 28 -4.98 28.29 14.59
C ILE A 28 -4.14 27.83 15.78
N SER A 29 -4.17 28.57 16.89
CA SER A 29 -3.44 28.21 18.11
C SER A 29 -3.95 26.88 18.67
N SER A 30 -5.26 26.70 18.78
CA SER A 30 -5.83 25.42 19.26
C SER A 30 -5.46 24.25 18.35
N TYR A 31 -5.40 24.46 17.03
CA TYR A 31 -4.97 23.44 16.08
C TYR A 31 -3.52 22.99 16.36
N PHE A 32 -2.59 23.92 16.55
CA PHE A 32 -1.19 23.55 16.82
C PHE A 32 -0.95 23.06 18.25
N GLU A 33 -1.74 23.48 19.23
CA GLU A 33 -1.70 22.94 20.59
C GLU A 33 -2.14 21.47 20.64
N GLU A 34 -3.17 21.11 19.87
CA GLU A 34 -3.68 19.74 19.82
C GLU A 34 -2.82 18.84 18.92
N LEU A 35 -2.39 19.35 17.75
CA LEU A 35 -1.78 18.52 16.71
C LEU A 35 -0.25 18.59 16.67
N GLY A 36 0.34 19.68 17.14
CA GLY A 36 1.77 19.94 16.98
C GLY A 36 2.20 20.14 15.53
N LEU A 37 3.52 20.11 15.28
CA LEU A 37 4.13 20.46 13.98
C LEU A 37 4.58 19.25 13.15
N VAL A 38 4.66 18.07 13.75
CA VAL A 38 5.22 16.85 13.14
C VAL A 38 4.20 15.71 13.04
N ARG A 39 2.92 16.03 13.21
CA ARG A 39 1.81 15.07 13.24
C ARG A 39 1.82 14.09 12.07
N GLN A 40 2.08 14.58 10.87
CA GLN A 40 2.16 13.77 9.65
C GLN A 40 3.17 12.61 9.73
N GLN A 41 4.25 12.75 10.48
CA GLN A 41 5.24 11.69 10.69
C GLN A 41 4.75 10.69 11.74
N ILE A 42 4.24 11.20 12.86
CA ILE A 42 3.78 10.40 14.00
C ILE A 42 2.55 9.58 13.61
N ASP A 43 1.51 10.23 13.09
CA ASP A 43 0.28 9.56 12.66
C ASP A 43 0.56 8.49 11.59
N SER A 44 1.46 8.78 10.64
CA SER A 44 1.83 7.79 9.62
C SER A 44 2.58 6.59 10.21
N PHE A 45 3.40 6.80 11.24
CA PHE A 45 4.12 5.72 11.90
C PHE A 45 3.19 4.89 12.78
N ASP A 46 2.35 5.52 13.59
CA ASP A 46 1.42 4.83 14.47
C ASP A 46 0.39 4.04 13.65
N GLN A 47 -0.16 4.62 12.58
CA GLN A 47 -1.01 3.89 11.62
C GLN A 47 -0.31 2.67 11.00
N PHE A 48 0.99 2.77 10.72
CA PHE A 48 1.77 1.67 10.19
C PHE A 48 1.91 0.54 11.22
N ILE A 49 2.22 0.86 12.48
CA ILE A 49 2.38 -0.13 13.54
C ILE A 49 1.03 -0.78 13.89
N ASP A 50 -0.02 0.01 14.07
CA ASP A 50 -1.32 -0.46 14.55
C ASP A 50 -2.05 -1.34 13.52
N ASN A 51 -1.97 -0.94 12.25
CA ASN A 51 -2.80 -1.52 11.20
C ASN A 51 -1.97 -2.19 10.10
N THR A 52 -1.07 -1.43 9.47
CA THR A 52 -0.38 -1.91 8.26
C THR A 52 0.51 -3.13 8.53
N MET A 53 1.21 -3.19 9.66
CA MET A 53 2.03 -4.34 10.00
C MET A 53 1.23 -5.64 10.15
N GLN A 54 0.08 -5.60 10.83
CA GLN A 54 -0.79 -6.77 10.95
C GLN A 54 -1.37 -7.17 9.58
N GLN A 55 -1.81 -6.20 8.77
CA GLN A 55 -2.30 -6.45 7.41
C GLN A 55 -1.25 -7.15 6.53
N VAL A 56 0.03 -6.82 6.67
CA VAL A 56 1.11 -7.50 5.93
C VAL A 56 1.24 -8.96 6.34
N VAL A 57 1.09 -9.28 7.63
CA VAL A 57 1.11 -10.66 8.12
C VAL A 57 -0.12 -11.42 7.62
N ASP A 58 -1.32 -10.82 7.70
CA ASP A 58 -2.56 -11.45 7.26
C ASP A 58 -2.61 -11.73 5.75
N GLN A 59 -1.96 -10.88 4.96
CA GLN A 59 -1.84 -11.05 3.50
C GLN A 59 -0.76 -12.06 3.08
N SER A 60 0.12 -12.45 4.00
CA SER A 60 1.21 -13.38 3.69
C SER A 60 0.66 -14.80 3.59
N PRO A 61 0.87 -15.50 2.47
CA PRO A 61 0.40 -16.86 2.32
C PRO A 61 1.13 -17.80 3.28
N ASP A 62 0.45 -18.87 3.66
CA ASP A 62 1.04 -19.93 4.45
C ASP A 62 2.28 -20.52 3.75
N ILE A 63 3.32 -20.80 4.53
CA ILE A 63 4.52 -21.44 4.02
C ILE A 63 4.27 -22.95 4.00
N GLU A 64 4.18 -23.52 2.80
CA GLU A 64 4.01 -24.95 2.58
C GLU A 64 5.34 -25.59 2.17
N ILE A 65 5.78 -26.58 2.94
CA ILE A 65 7.02 -27.34 2.71
C ILE A 65 6.64 -28.80 2.52
N ARG A 66 6.96 -29.33 1.34
CA ARG A 66 6.81 -30.75 1.01
C ARG A 66 8.20 -31.31 0.74
N PRO A 67 8.77 -32.14 1.63
CA PRO A 67 10.05 -32.78 1.38
C PRO A 67 9.94 -33.66 0.13
N GLU A 68 10.91 -33.54 -0.77
CA GLU A 68 11.04 -34.49 -1.87
C GLU A 68 11.46 -35.84 -1.31
N SER A 69 10.74 -36.90 -1.70
CA SER A 69 11.12 -38.24 -1.32
C SER A 69 12.38 -38.67 -2.05
N GLN A 70 13.44 -38.95 -1.30
CA GLN A 70 14.62 -39.62 -1.88
C GLN A 70 14.20 -41.03 -2.29
N HIS A 71 14.31 -41.35 -3.57
CA HIS A 71 13.86 -42.62 -4.11
C HIS A 71 14.71 -43.76 -3.52
N ASN A 72 14.14 -44.48 -2.56
CA ASN A 72 14.69 -45.73 -2.05
C ASN A 72 13.96 -46.89 -2.77
N PRO A 73 14.64 -47.63 -3.66
CA PRO A 73 14.03 -48.77 -4.34
C PRO A 73 13.51 -49.78 -3.32
N GLY A 74 12.19 -50.03 -3.33
CA GLY A 74 11.53 -51.00 -2.45
C GLY A 74 10.79 -50.43 -1.23
N LEU A 75 10.88 -49.11 -0.97
CA LEU A 75 10.08 -48.41 0.04
C LEU A 75 9.12 -47.45 -0.64
N GLN A 76 7.83 -47.45 -0.25
CA GLN A 76 6.92 -46.38 -0.65
C GLN A 76 7.37 -45.07 -0.01
N PRO A 77 7.33 -43.94 -0.73
CA PRO A 77 7.75 -42.66 -0.18
C PRO A 77 6.80 -42.23 0.94
N ASP A 78 7.34 -41.94 2.12
CA ASP A 78 6.59 -41.29 3.20
C ASP A 78 6.16 -39.90 2.72
N PHE A 79 4.86 -39.61 2.77
CA PHE A 79 4.34 -38.27 2.48
C PHE A 79 4.36 -37.45 3.76
N ALA A 80 5.11 -36.35 3.74
CA ALA A 80 5.07 -35.34 4.77
C ALA A 80 4.79 -33.98 4.13
N GLU A 81 3.89 -33.20 4.73
CA GLU A 81 3.62 -31.83 4.37
C GLU A 81 3.61 -30.99 5.64
N TYR A 82 4.38 -29.91 5.63
CA TYR A 82 4.43 -28.95 6.73
C TYR A 82 3.86 -27.64 6.26
N LYS A 83 2.95 -27.10 7.05
CA LYS A 83 2.32 -25.81 6.82
C LYS A 83 2.59 -24.91 8.01
N ILE A 84 3.15 -23.74 7.74
CA ILE A 84 3.45 -22.72 8.76
C ILE A 84 2.58 -21.49 8.45
N SER A 85 1.83 -21.07 9.46
CA SER A 85 0.94 -19.91 9.40
C SER A 85 1.34 -18.90 10.47
N PHE A 86 1.27 -17.62 10.13
CA PHE A 86 1.51 -16.51 11.05
C PHE A 86 0.17 -15.84 11.35
N SER A 87 -0.02 -15.37 12.59
CA SER A 87 -1.26 -14.71 12.99
C SER A 87 -1.00 -13.37 13.67
N GLN A 88 -1.33 -13.24 14.95
CA GLN A 88 -1.29 -11.98 15.66
C GLN A 88 0.16 -11.51 15.89
N ILE A 89 0.45 -10.26 15.54
CA ILE A 89 1.69 -9.59 15.92
C ILE A 89 1.58 -8.90 17.28
N TYR A 90 2.71 -8.80 17.97
CA TYR A 90 2.84 -8.06 19.22
C TYR A 90 4.12 -7.25 19.19
N LEU A 91 4.00 -5.94 19.37
CA LEU A 91 5.13 -5.04 19.50
C LEU A 91 5.33 -4.67 20.97
N GLY A 92 6.56 -4.83 21.47
CA GLY A 92 6.93 -4.38 22.81
C GLY A 92 7.23 -2.88 22.88
N LYS A 93 7.67 -2.42 24.05
CA LYS A 93 8.33 -1.10 24.18
C LYS A 93 9.84 -1.22 23.89
N PRO A 94 10.52 -0.11 23.56
CA PRO A 94 11.97 -0.08 23.36
C PRO A 94 12.74 -0.65 24.55
N VAL A 95 13.55 -1.67 24.28
CA VAL A 95 14.38 -2.35 25.29
C VAL A 95 15.78 -2.65 24.77
N MET A 96 16.74 -2.68 25.69
CA MET A 96 18.11 -3.08 25.45
C MET A 96 18.43 -4.33 26.27
N THR A 97 19.05 -5.32 25.65
CA THR A 97 19.58 -6.50 26.33
C THR A 97 21.08 -6.30 26.48
N GLU A 98 21.54 -6.26 27.72
CA GLU A 98 22.95 -6.09 28.06
C GLU A 98 23.74 -7.39 27.84
N ALA A 99 25.06 -7.31 27.88
CA ALA A 99 25.94 -8.46 27.62
C ALA A 99 25.80 -9.61 28.66
N ASP A 100 25.28 -9.30 29.84
CA ASP A 100 24.95 -10.26 30.90
C ASP A 100 23.59 -10.95 30.69
N GLY A 101 22.83 -10.53 29.67
CA GLY A 101 21.50 -11.05 29.34
C GLY A 101 20.35 -10.30 30.00
N ASP A 102 20.61 -9.30 30.85
CA ASP A 102 19.55 -8.51 31.49
C ASP A 102 18.90 -7.57 30.47
N THR A 103 17.57 -7.48 30.48
CA THR A 103 16.81 -6.67 29.51
C THR A 103 16.14 -5.50 30.22
N LYS A 104 16.53 -4.28 29.85
CA LYS A 104 16.06 -3.03 30.47
C LYS A 104 15.33 -2.14 29.47
N PRO A 105 14.37 -1.32 29.91
CA PRO A 105 13.81 -0.25 29.09
C PRO A 105 14.93 0.64 28.57
N LEU A 106 14.94 0.90 27.27
CA LEU A 106 15.91 1.79 26.66
C LEU A 106 15.31 3.20 26.60
N LEU A 107 16.04 4.20 27.10
CA LEU A 107 15.67 5.60 26.94
C LEU A 107 16.32 6.21 25.68
N PRO A 108 15.69 7.18 25.02
CA PRO A 108 16.26 7.80 23.82
C PRO A 108 17.64 8.45 24.05
N LYS A 109 17.82 9.23 25.11
CA LYS A 109 19.12 9.80 25.52
C LYS A 109 20.20 8.74 25.65
N GLU A 110 19.87 7.60 26.25
CA GLU A 110 20.80 6.49 26.38
C GLU A 110 21.16 5.90 25.03
N ALA A 111 20.18 5.73 24.13
CA ALA A 111 20.43 5.25 22.78
C ALA A 111 21.36 6.17 21.99
N ARG A 112 21.19 7.51 22.13
CA ARG A 112 22.09 8.52 21.55
C ARG A 112 23.52 8.38 22.09
N LEU A 113 23.68 8.40 23.41
CA LEU A 113 25.00 8.43 24.06
C LEU A 113 25.81 7.13 23.87
N ARG A 114 25.12 5.98 23.82
CA ARG A 114 25.75 4.66 23.71
C ARG A 114 25.86 4.16 22.26
N ASN A 115 25.52 4.98 21.27
CA ASN A 115 25.48 4.59 19.86
C ASN A 115 24.57 3.36 19.58
N LEU A 116 23.43 3.27 20.26
CA LEU A 116 22.47 2.18 20.11
C LEU A 116 21.36 2.55 19.13
N THR A 117 20.62 1.55 18.66
CA THR A 117 19.39 1.75 17.88
C THR A 117 18.18 1.65 18.80
N TYR A 118 17.41 2.73 18.88
CA TYR A 118 16.18 2.81 19.67
C TYR A 118 15.08 1.99 18.99
N SER A 119 14.90 0.75 19.44
CA SER A 119 14.04 -0.24 18.79
C SER A 119 13.33 -1.13 19.81
N ALA A 120 12.13 -1.58 19.44
CA ALA A 120 11.30 -2.47 20.24
C ALA A 120 11.30 -3.90 19.67
N PRO A 121 11.18 -4.93 20.50
CA PRO A 121 11.06 -6.31 20.05
C PRO A 121 9.68 -6.58 19.44
N LEU A 122 9.68 -7.28 18.31
CA LEU A 122 8.49 -7.72 17.60
C LEU A 122 8.34 -9.24 17.74
N TYR A 123 7.12 -9.64 18.10
CA TYR A 123 6.73 -11.03 18.27
C TYR A 123 5.55 -11.35 17.36
N VAL A 124 5.38 -12.64 17.04
CA VAL A 124 4.22 -13.13 16.28
C VAL A 124 3.79 -14.50 16.81
N ASP A 125 2.50 -14.78 16.75
CA ASP A 125 1.98 -16.12 16.96
C ASP A 125 2.17 -16.97 15.69
N VAL A 126 2.69 -18.19 15.86
CA VAL A 126 3.01 -19.10 14.76
C VAL A 126 2.27 -20.42 14.98
N SER A 127 1.51 -20.87 13.98
CA SER A 127 0.92 -22.20 13.97
C SER A 127 1.65 -23.10 12.98
N LYS A 128 2.04 -24.29 13.42
CA LYS A 128 2.67 -25.32 12.60
C LYS A 128 1.73 -26.52 12.51
N LYS A 129 1.36 -26.88 11.29
CA LYS A 129 0.59 -28.09 10.98
C LYS A 129 1.47 -29.06 10.20
N ALA A 130 1.68 -30.26 10.72
CA ALA A 130 2.36 -31.35 10.04
C ALA A 130 1.35 -32.42 9.64
N ILE A 131 1.26 -32.72 8.35
CA ILE A 131 0.43 -33.77 7.80
C ILE A 131 1.37 -34.88 7.34
N LYS A 132 1.28 -36.04 8.00
CA LYS A 132 2.06 -37.24 7.64
C LYS A 132 1.08 -38.30 7.18
N LYS A 133 1.37 -39.00 6.07
CA LYS A 133 0.62 -40.19 5.67
C LYS A 133 1.51 -41.41 5.82
N GLY A 134 1.08 -42.34 6.66
CA GLY A 134 1.76 -43.61 6.88
C GLY A 134 1.53 -44.61 5.76
N HIS A 135 2.26 -45.72 5.82
CA HIS A 135 2.20 -46.84 4.86
C HIS A 135 0.84 -47.58 4.84
N ASP A 136 0.05 -47.42 5.91
CA ASP A 136 -1.33 -47.93 6.05
C ASP A 136 -2.38 -47.02 5.38
N GLY A 137 -1.98 -45.86 4.86
CA GLY A 137 -2.88 -44.85 4.31
C GLY A 137 -3.54 -43.97 5.37
N GLU A 138 -3.19 -44.14 6.66
CA GLU A 138 -3.69 -43.30 7.73
C GLU A 138 -3.00 -41.92 7.68
N GLN A 139 -3.82 -40.86 7.66
CA GLN A 139 -3.34 -39.49 7.66
C GLN A 139 -3.33 -38.95 9.09
N VAL A 140 -2.13 -38.77 9.64
CA VAL A 140 -1.94 -38.14 10.95
C VAL A 140 -1.71 -36.65 10.73
N THR A 141 -2.49 -35.83 11.42
CA THR A 141 -2.32 -34.37 11.44
C THR A 141 -1.91 -33.95 12.84
N GLU A 142 -0.70 -33.41 12.96
CA GLU A 142 -0.16 -32.82 14.19
C GLU A 142 -0.22 -31.30 14.06
N ALA A 143 -0.81 -30.61 15.04
CA ALA A 143 -0.82 -29.16 15.11
C ALA A 143 -0.07 -28.70 16.36
N GLN A 144 0.76 -27.67 16.21
CA GLN A 144 1.52 -27.07 17.29
C GLN A 144 1.49 -25.55 17.16
N ASP A 145 1.03 -24.88 18.21
CA ASP A 145 0.98 -23.43 18.26
C ASP A 145 2.12 -22.89 19.14
N PHE A 146 2.77 -21.85 18.66
CA PHE A 146 3.85 -21.14 19.34
C PHE A 146 3.40 -19.70 19.55
N ALA A 147 3.14 -19.34 20.80
CA ALA A 147 2.76 -17.98 21.14
C ALA A 147 3.98 -17.08 21.27
N LYS A 148 3.87 -15.83 20.79
CA LYS A 148 4.87 -14.75 20.95
C LYS A 148 6.29 -15.17 20.57
N VAL A 149 6.45 -15.74 19.37
CA VAL A 149 7.77 -16.04 18.79
C VAL A 149 8.45 -14.73 18.43
N PHE A 150 9.66 -14.50 18.95
CA PHE A 150 10.46 -13.33 18.61
C PHE A 150 10.91 -13.41 17.14
N ILE A 151 10.61 -12.38 16.35
CA ILE A 151 10.96 -12.33 14.93
C ILE A 151 11.93 -11.21 14.58
N GLY A 152 12.13 -10.23 15.46
CA GLY A 152 13.10 -9.17 15.24
C GLY A 152 12.85 -7.93 16.09
N LYS A 153 13.49 -6.83 15.70
CA LYS A 153 13.30 -5.52 16.34
C LYS A 153 12.86 -4.51 15.30
N VAL A 154 11.98 -3.59 15.69
CA VAL A 154 11.47 -2.49 14.87
C VAL A 154 11.97 -1.17 15.48
N PRO A 155 12.66 -0.30 14.72
CA PRO A 155 13.00 1.04 15.17
C PRO A 155 11.73 1.83 15.54
N ILE A 156 11.72 2.46 16.70
CA ILE A 156 10.55 3.22 17.19
C ILE A 156 10.77 4.70 16.95
N MET A 157 9.75 5.37 16.39
CA MET A 157 9.76 6.81 16.19
C MET A 157 9.59 7.52 17.54
N LEU A 158 10.39 8.56 17.78
CA LEU A 158 10.29 9.35 19.00
C LEU A 158 8.95 10.09 19.06
N ARG A 159 8.37 10.13 20.26
CA ARG A 159 7.05 10.72 20.59
C ARG A 159 5.83 10.01 19.98
N SER A 160 6.01 8.92 19.24
CA SER A 160 4.91 8.06 18.79
C SER A 160 4.32 7.23 19.94
N GLU A 161 3.15 6.63 19.76
CA GLU A 161 2.43 5.87 20.81
C GLU A 161 3.27 4.74 21.45
N TYR A 162 4.18 4.16 20.67
CA TYR A 162 5.05 3.06 21.09
C TYR A 162 6.37 3.53 21.74
N CYS A 163 6.61 4.83 21.77
CA CYS A 163 7.79 5.43 22.40
C CYS A 163 7.67 5.41 23.93
N THR A 164 8.81 5.30 24.62
CA THR A 164 8.88 5.45 26.08
C THR A 164 8.51 6.86 26.54
N LEU A 165 8.65 7.88 25.68
CA LEU A 165 8.38 9.29 25.97
C LEU A 165 6.92 9.72 25.70
N TYR A 166 6.08 8.80 25.23
CA TYR A 166 4.69 9.10 24.90
C TYR A 166 3.90 9.48 26.15
N GLN A 167 3.18 10.61 26.07
CA GLN A 167 2.36 11.18 27.17
C GLN A 167 3.11 11.50 28.48
N ASN A 168 4.45 11.60 28.46
CA ASN A 168 5.20 12.12 29.60
C ASN A 168 4.96 13.63 29.79
N SER A 169 4.86 14.08 31.04
CA SER A 169 4.78 15.51 31.34
C SER A 169 6.12 16.21 31.07
N GLU A 170 6.10 17.54 30.91
CA GLU A 170 7.34 18.33 30.75
C GLU A 170 8.33 18.13 31.90
N GLN A 171 7.83 17.91 33.11
CA GLN A 171 8.64 17.61 34.28
C GLN A 171 9.32 16.24 34.14
N ASP A 172 8.55 15.20 33.81
CA ASP A 172 9.10 13.84 33.62
C ASP A 172 10.15 13.80 32.52
N LEU A 173 9.92 14.51 31.41
CA LEU A 173 10.88 14.60 30.30
C LEU A 173 12.19 15.23 30.75
N THR A 174 12.10 16.32 31.53
CA THR A 174 13.27 17.00 32.07
C THR A 174 14.04 16.10 33.04
N GLU A 175 13.34 15.34 33.89
CA GLU A 175 13.95 14.37 34.81
C GLU A 175 14.65 13.21 34.07
N LEU A 176 14.07 12.76 32.96
CA LEU A 176 14.67 11.77 32.06
C LEU A 176 15.83 12.35 31.23
N GLY A 177 16.03 13.67 31.27
CA GLY A 177 17.07 14.40 30.54
C GLY A 177 16.77 14.56 29.06
N GLU A 178 15.50 14.56 28.68
CA GLU A 178 14.99 14.90 27.35
C GLU A 178 14.49 16.35 27.33
N CYS A 179 14.45 16.97 26.15
CA CYS A 179 13.95 18.33 25.99
C CYS A 179 12.41 18.33 25.85
N PRO A 180 11.65 19.07 26.68
CA PRO A 180 10.20 19.18 26.53
C PRO A 180 9.76 19.70 25.17
N TYR A 181 10.56 20.58 24.56
CA TYR A 181 10.29 21.20 23.27
C TYR A 181 10.66 20.32 22.07
N ASP A 182 11.31 19.16 22.28
CA ASP A 182 11.56 18.22 21.20
C ASP A 182 10.25 17.57 20.74
N GLN A 183 9.91 17.83 19.48
CA GLN A 183 8.70 17.38 18.82
C GLN A 183 8.73 15.89 18.46
N GLY A 184 9.91 15.25 18.41
CA GLY A 184 10.04 13.88 17.93
C GLY A 184 9.80 13.77 16.42
N GLY A 185 9.22 12.66 15.95
CA GLY A 185 9.00 12.43 14.53
C GLY A 185 10.24 11.93 13.76
N TYR A 186 11.22 11.37 14.48
CA TYR A 186 12.47 10.83 13.92
C TYR A 186 12.91 9.57 14.67
N PHE A 187 13.90 8.87 14.13
CA PHE A 187 14.44 7.62 14.66
C PHE A 187 15.87 7.82 15.18
N ILE A 188 16.25 7.08 16.21
CA ILE A 188 17.65 6.96 16.64
C ILE A 188 18.18 5.61 16.16
N VAL A 189 19.13 5.64 15.23
CA VAL A 189 19.79 4.44 14.68
C VAL A 189 21.29 4.57 14.88
N ASN A 190 21.86 3.63 15.63
CA ASN A 190 23.27 3.62 16.03
C ASN A 190 23.74 4.96 16.61
N GLY A 191 22.93 5.54 17.52
CA GLY A 191 23.17 6.85 18.14
C GLY A 191 22.89 8.06 17.27
N THR A 192 22.64 7.88 15.97
CA THR A 192 22.39 8.98 15.04
C THR A 192 20.91 9.18 14.77
N GLU A 193 20.49 10.44 14.71
CA GLU A 193 19.11 10.81 14.45
C GLU A 193 18.84 10.76 12.94
N LYS A 194 17.72 10.13 12.55
CA LYS A 194 17.32 9.89 11.16
C LYS A 194 15.87 10.30 10.97
N VAL A 195 15.64 11.16 9.99
CA VAL A 195 14.32 11.60 9.55
C VAL A 195 14.00 10.98 8.20
N LEU A 196 12.78 10.52 8.01
CA LEU A 196 12.28 10.09 6.70
C LEU A 196 11.61 11.27 6.01
N ILE A 197 12.13 11.64 4.83
CA ILE A 197 11.59 12.73 4.02
C ILE A 197 10.47 12.16 3.14
N ALA A 198 9.29 12.79 3.21
CA ALA A 198 8.15 12.44 2.38
C ALA A 198 8.54 12.45 0.89
N GLN A 199 8.14 11.40 0.18
CA GLN A 199 8.40 11.25 -1.25
C GLN A 199 7.14 11.56 -2.04
N GLU A 200 7.22 12.54 -2.93
CA GLU A 200 6.13 12.88 -3.83
C GLU A 200 6.07 11.90 -5.01
N LYS A 201 4.87 11.40 -5.31
CA LYS A 201 4.62 10.52 -6.46
C LYS A 201 3.26 10.83 -7.07
N MET A 202 3.12 10.59 -8.38
CA MET A 202 1.82 10.64 -9.06
C MET A 202 0.83 9.67 -8.41
N SER A 203 -0.43 10.09 -8.25
CA SER A 203 -1.45 9.23 -7.66
C SER A 203 -1.70 7.99 -8.51
N THR A 204 -1.92 6.85 -7.84
CA THR A 204 -2.31 5.59 -8.47
C THR A 204 -3.80 5.57 -8.76
N ASN A 205 -4.27 4.58 -9.53
CA ASN A 205 -5.67 4.35 -9.89
C ASN A 205 -6.33 5.50 -10.67
N HIS A 206 -5.53 6.34 -11.31
CA HIS A 206 -5.99 7.41 -12.20
C HIS A 206 -5.43 7.20 -13.62
N VAL A 207 -6.22 7.58 -14.62
CA VAL A 207 -5.80 7.55 -16.03
C VAL A 207 -5.25 8.92 -16.41
N TYR A 208 -3.98 8.95 -16.80
CA TYR A 208 -3.31 10.15 -17.28
C TYR A 208 -3.09 10.08 -18.78
N VAL A 209 -3.45 11.14 -19.51
CA VAL A 209 -3.24 11.21 -20.97
C VAL A 209 -2.24 12.31 -21.29
N PHE A 210 -1.12 11.91 -21.91
CA PHE A 210 -0.04 12.82 -22.29
C PHE A 210 0.06 12.94 -23.80
N LYS A 211 0.09 14.17 -24.31
CA LYS A 211 0.51 14.46 -25.68
C LYS A 211 2.03 14.34 -25.77
N LYS A 212 2.53 13.63 -26.77
CA LYS A 212 3.96 13.47 -27.02
C LYS A 212 4.41 14.41 -28.13
N THR A 213 5.63 14.92 -28.00
CA THR A 213 6.27 15.77 -29.01
C THR A 213 6.96 14.89 -30.06
N GLN A 214 6.83 15.28 -31.33
CA GLN A 214 7.54 14.63 -32.43
C GLN A 214 9.07 14.74 -32.25
N PRO A 215 9.87 13.74 -32.66
CA PRO A 215 9.58 12.61 -33.55
C PRO A 215 9.15 11.30 -32.84
N ASN A 216 8.44 11.38 -31.72
CA ASN A 216 7.98 10.19 -31.01
C ASN A 216 7.07 9.30 -31.89
N LYS A 217 7.21 7.97 -31.76
CA LYS A 217 6.38 6.96 -32.44
C LYS A 217 4.88 7.13 -32.13
N TYR A 218 4.54 7.72 -30.98
CA TYR A 218 3.17 7.94 -30.52
C TYR A 218 2.84 9.43 -30.47
N ASP A 219 1.60 9.79 -30.81
CA ASP A 219 1.07 11.15 -30.62
C ASP A 219 0.52 11.34 -29.21
N TYR A 220 -0.17 10.31 -28.69
CA TYR A 220 -0.77 10.31 -27.35
C TYR A 220 -0.44 9.01 -26.62
N VAL A 221 -0.20 9.14 -25.31
CA VAL A 221 0.01 8.02 -24.40
C VAL A 221 -0.90 8.20 -23.20
N ALA A 222 -1.81 7.27 -23.02
CA ALA A 222 -2.54 7.09 -21.77
C ALA A 222 -1.77 6.11 -20.87
N GLU A 223 -1.63 6.45 -19.60
CA GLU A 223 -0.98 5.65 -18.56
C GLU A 223 -1.93 5.48 -17.37
N VAL A 224 -2.01 4.25 -16.87
CA VAL A 224 -2.67 3.94 -15.60
C VAL A 224 -1.74 3.11 -14.74
N ARG A 225 -1.56 3.53 -13.49
CA ARG A 225 -0.81 2.79 -12.46
C ARG A 225 -1.79 2.25 -11.43
N SER A 226 -2.13 0.98 -11.54
CA SER A 226 -3.12 0.34 -10.69
C SER A 226 -2.49 -0.24 -9.44
N MET A 227 -3.04 0.08 -8.27
CA MET A 227 -2.64 -0.47 -6.98
C MET A 227 -3.89 -0.85 -6.19
N PRO A 228 -4.09 -2.14 -5.86
CA PRO A 228 -5.21 -2.56 -5.03
C PRO A 228 -5.07 -1.98 -3.61
N GLU A 229 -6.15 -1.44 -3.06
CA GLU A 229 -6.16 -0.88 -1.70
C GLU A 229 -5.93 -1.96 -0.63
N SER A 230 -6.40 -3.18 -0.89
CA SER A 230 -6.37 -4.30 0.06
C SER A 230 -5.08 -5.10 0.07
N GLN A 231 -4.11 -4.80 -0.81
CA GLN A 231 -2.88 -5.59 -0.91
C GLN A 231 -1.67 -4.67 -1.00
N ASN A 232 -0.65 -4.95 -0.19
CA ASN A 232 0.62 -4.25 -0.24
C ASN A 232 1.48 -4.75 -1.42
N ARG A 233 0.95 -4.63 -2.64
CA ARG A 233 1.63 -5.01 -3.89
C ARG A 233 2.15 -3.78 -4.62
N PRO A 234 3.30 -3.89 -5.32
CA PRO A 234 3.79 -2.79 -6.13
C PRO A 234 2.76 -2.42 -7.22
N PRO A 235 2.66 -1.13 -7.58
CA PRO A 235 1.71 -0.68 -8.59
C PRO A 235 2.01 -1.32 -9.94
N SER A 236 0.97 -1.83 -10.59
CA SER A 236 1.03 -2.41 -11.93
C SER A 236 0.71 -1.34 -12.96
N THR A 237 1.60 -1.13 -13.93
CA THR A 237 1.45 -0.05 -14.93
C THR A 237 1.00 -0.62 -16.27
N MET A 238 -0.05 -0.02 -16.84
CA MET A 238 -0.52 -0.28 -18.19
C MET A 238 -0.47 0.99 -19.01
N PHE A 239 -0.13 0.86 -20.29
CA PHE A 239 -0.15 1.97 -21.25
C PHE A 239 -1.10 1.68 -22.40
N VAL A 240 -1.80 2.70 -22.86
CA VAL A 240 -2.54 2.70 -24.13
C VAL A 240 -1.96 3.81 -24.99
N ARG A 241 -1.44 3.49 -26.17
CA ARG A 241 -0.69 4.41 -27.01
C ARG A 241 -1.29 4.51 -28.40
N MET A 242 -1.46 5.74 -28.87
CA MET A 242 -1.92 6.03 -30.22
C MET A 242 -0.70 6.30 -31.11
N LEU A 243 -0.52 5.49 -32.15
CA LEU A 243 0.57 5.66 -33.10
C LEU A 243 0.46 7.02 -33.80
N SER A 244 1.62 7.63 -34.02
CA SER A 244 1.69 8.85 -34.82
C SER A 244 1.42 8.54 -36.30
N ARG A 245 0.76 9.49 -36.98
CA ARG A 245 0.43 9.39 -38.42
C ARG A 245 1.65 9.13 -39.29
N THR A 246 2.82 9.60 -38.88
CA THR A 246 4.10 9.46 -39.60
C THR A 246 4.77 8.09 -39.41
N SER A 247 4.36 7.32 -38.40
CA SER A 247 5.00 6.06 -38.00
C SER A 247 4.29 4.81 -38.51
N ALA A 248 3.15 4.96 -39.22
CA ALA A 248 2.42 3.87 -39.85
C ALA A 248 3.18 3.39 -41.12
N LYS A 249 4.24 2.59 -40.95
CA LYS A 249 4.91 1.90 -42.05
C LYS A 249 4.13 0.63 -42.40
N GLY A 250 3.48 0.64 -43.58
CA GLY A 250 2.90 -0.55 -44.20
C GLY A 250 1.39 -0.51 -44.33
N GLY A 251 0.89 0.21 -45.35
CA GLY A 251 -0.44 0.02 -45.96
C GLY A 251 -1.70 0.29 -45.12
N SER A 252 -1.64 0.23 -43.79
CA SER A 252 -2.74 0.61 -42.90
C SER A 252 -2.68 2.13 -42.68
N SER A 253 -3.62 2.84 -43.29
CA SER A 253 -3.60 4.30 -43.45
C SER A 253 -4.00 5.09 -42.17
N GLY A 254 -3.96 4.47 -40.99
CA GLY A 254 -4.59 5.02 -39.78
C GLY A 254 -3.72 5.06 -38.53
N GLN A 255 -4.16 5.86 -37.56
CA GLN A 255 -3.57 5.95 -36.23
C GLN A 255 -4.06 4.76 -35.39
N CYS A 256 -3.33 3.65 -35.40
CA CYS A 256 -3.72 2.49 -34.59
C CYS A 256 -3.40 2.70 -33.11
N ILE A 257 -4.23 2.11 -32.26
CA ILE A 257 -4.08 2.13 -30.80
C ILE A 257 -3.55 0.77 -30.33
N ARG A 258 -2.47 0.80 -29.55
CA ARG A 258 -1.85 -0.39 -28.96
C ARG A 258 -1.73 -0.27 -27.46
N ALA A 259 -1.85 -1.39 -26.77
CA ALA A 259 -1.67 -1.50 -25.33
C ALA A 259 -0.31 -2.14 -25.01
N THR A 260 0.31 -1.69 -23.91
CA THR A 260 1.39 -2.41 -23.24
C THR A 260 0.86 -2.89 -21.91
N LEU A 261 0.73 -4.21 -21.80
CA LEU A 261 0.30 -4.88 -20.58
C LEU A 261 1.52 -5.20 -19.71
N PRO A 262 1.34 -5.25 -18.37
CA PRO A 262 2.39 -5.70 -17.45
C PRO A 262 2.94 -7.06 -17.86
N TYR A 263 4.26 -7.23 -17.75
CA TYR A 263 4.98 -8.48 -18.04
C TYR A 263 4.97 -8.92 -19.52
N ILE A 264 4.37 -8.16 -20.44
CA ILE A 264 4.40 -8.44 -21.89
C ILE A 264 5.43 -7.54 -22.58
N ARG A 265 6.35 -8.15 -23.33
CA ARG A 265 7.43 -7.43 -24.03
C ARG A 265 6.97 -6.71 -25.29
N THR A 266 5.93 -7.22 -25.94
CA THR A 266 5.40 -6.71 -27.22
C THR A 266 4.14 -5.88 -27.00
N GLU A 267 3.94 -4.87 -27.85
CA GLU A 267 2.70 -4.09 -27.83
C GLU A 267 1.59 -4.84 -28.57
N ILE A 268 0.42 -4.89 -27.95
CA ILE A 268 -0.74 -5.63 -28.47
C ILE A 268 -1.78 -4.63 -28.99
N PRO A 269 -2.27 -4.75 -30.23
CA PRO A 269 -3.42 -3.97 -30.72
C PRO A 269 -4.60 -4.01 -29.75
N ILE A 270 -5.22 -2.86 -29.48
CA ILE A 270 -6.24 -2.73 -28.43
C ILE A 270 -7.45 -3.66 -28.65
N ALA A 271 -7.86 -3.88 -29.90
CA ALA A 271 -8.96 -4.76 -30.23
C ALA A 271 -8.66 -6.24 -29.89
N ILE A 272 -7.39 -6.67 -29.98
CA ILE A 272 -6.99 -8.03 -29.57
C ILE A 272 -7.11 -8.18 -28.05
N VAL A 273 -6.83 -7.12 -27.28
CA VAL A 273 -7.03 -7.12 -25.82
C VAL A 273 -8.51 -7.32 -25.48
N PHE A 274 -9.43 -6.63 -26.16
CA PHE A 274 -10.87 -6.84 -25.97
C PHE A 274 -11.33 -8.26 -26.32
N ARG A 275 -10.79 -8.83 -27.41
CA ARG A 275 -11.06 -10.23 -27.77
C ARG A 275 -10.54 -11.22 -26.72
N ALA A 276 -9.37 -10.96 -26.13
CA ALA A 276 -8.83 -11.76 -25.03
C ALA A 276 -9.70 -11.68 -23.77
N LEU A 277 -10.41 -10.56 -23.55
CA LEU A 277 -11.39 -10.39 -22.47
C LEU A 277 -12.74 -11.09 -22.76
N GLY A 278 -12.92 -11.67 -23.95
CA GLY A 278 -14.13 -12.41 -24.34
C GLY A 278 -15.09 -11.64 -25.27
N PHE A 279 -14.77 -10.41 -25.67
CA PHE A 279 -15.60 -9.63 -26.58
C PHE A 279 -15.21 -9.91 -28.04
N VAL A 280 -16.02 -10.74 -28.73
CA VAL A 280 -15.76 -11.15 -30.12
C VAL A 280 -16.36 -10.17 -31.14
N ASP A 281 -17.53 -9.61 -30.83
CA ASP A 281 -18.24 -8.72 -31.76
C ASP A 281 -17.65 -7.30 -31.72
N ASP A 282 -17.22 -6.80 -32.88
CA ASP A 282 -16.66 -5.44 -33.01
C ASP A 282 -17.64 -4.37 -32.52
N LYS A 283 -18.94 -4.60 -32.71
CA LYS A 283 -19.98 -3.72 -32.19
C LYS A 283 -19.91 -3.61 -30.66
N VAL A 284 -19.70 -4.71 -29.95
CA VAL A 284 -19.59 -4.73 -28.48
C VAL A 284 -18.30 -4.05 -28.04
N ILE A 285 -17.18 -4.30 -28.72
CA ILE A 285 -15.91 -3.59 -28.48
C ILE A 285 -16.12 -2.08 -28.61
N LEU A 286 -16.79 -1.63 -29.66
CA LEU A 286 -17.06 -0.21 -29.89
C LEU A 286 -18.01 0.37 -28.83
N GLN A 287 -19.02 -0.36 -28.36
CA GLN A 287 -19.89 0.09 -27.26
C GLN A 287 -19.14 0.36 -25.95
N HIS A 288 -18.05 -0.37 -25.69
CA HIS A 288 -17.24 -0.19 -24.49
C HIS A 288 -16.28 1.01 -24.57
N ILE A 289 -16.00 1.52 -25.77
CA ILE A 289 -15.07 2.64 -26.00
C ILE A 289 -15.83 3.92 -26.33
N CYS A 290 -16.79 3.84 -27.26
CA CYS A 290 -17.60 4.93 -27.76
C CYS A 290 -19.05 4.75 -27.28
N TYR A 291 -19.43 5.54 -26.28
CA TYR A 291 -20.77 5.46 -25.68
C TYR A 291 -21.88 6.01 -26.58
N ASP A 292 -21.54 6.88 -27.54
CA ASP A 292 -22.48 7.49 -28.49
C ASP A 292 -22.12 7.12 -29.93
N PHE A 293 -22.91 6.24 -30.54
CA PHE A 293 -22.72 5.85 -31.94
C PHE A 293 -23.06 6.92 -32.98
N ALA A 294 -23.65 8.04 -32.56
CA ALA A 294 -23.79 9.20 -33.43
C ALA A 294 -22.44 9.92 -33.67
N ASP A 295 -21.43 9.70 -32.82
CA ASP A 295 -20.09 10.26 -32.99
C ASP A 295 -19.31 9.51 -34.09
N THR A 296 -19.58 9.91 -35.33
CA THR A 296 -18.88 9.39 -36.50
C THR A 296 -17.38 9.69 -36.50
N GLN A 297 -16.92 10.75 -35.81
CA GLN A 297 -15.50 11.10 -35.77
C GLN A 297 -14.72 10.11 -34.91
N MET A 298 -15.22 9.80 -33.72
CA MET A 298 -14.60 8.82 -32.83
C MET A 298 -14.61 7.42 -33.44
N MET A 299 -15.70 7.05 -34.11
CA MET A 299 -15.80 5.76 -34.82
C MET A 299 -14.79 5.64 -35.97
N GLU A 300 -14.57 6.71 -36.73
CA GLU A 300 -13.56 6.72 -37.80
C GLU A 300 -12.12 6.59 -37.25
N LEU A 301 -11.84 7.19 -36.09
CA LEU A 301 -10.53 7.06 -35.44
C LEU A 301 -10.23 5.64 -34.93
N LEU A 302 -11.26 4.88 -34.55
CA LEU A 302 -11.12 3.51 -34.05
C LEU A 302 -11.02 2.46 -35.17
N ARG A 303 -11.59 2.74 -36.35
CA ARG A 303 -11.63 1.80 -37.49
C ARG A 303 -10.26 1.17 -37.83
N PRO A 304 -9.14 1.91 -37.94
CA PRO A 304 -7.84 1.32 -38.26
C PRO A 304 -7.35 0.28 -37.25
N SER A 305 -7.72 0.47 -35.97
CA SER A 305 -7.35 -0.46 -34.90
C SER A 305 -8.15 -1.77 -34.95
N LEU A 306 -9.39 -1.72 -35.45
CA LEU A 306 -10.22 -2.92 -35.68
C LEU A 306 -9.73 -3.69 -36.91
N GLU A 307 -9.41 -2.98 -38.00
CA GLU A 307 -8.87 -3.58 -39.22
C GLU A 307 -7.52 -4.30 -38.97
N GLU A 308 -6.63 -3.70 -38.15
CA GLU A 308 -5.36 -4.33 -37.75
C GLU A 308 -5.57 -5.66 -37.01
N ALA A 309 -6.65 -5.78 -36.23
CA ALA A 309 -6.95 -6.95 -35.43
C ALA A 309 -7.79 -8.02 -36.14
N PHE A 310 -8.17 -7.80 -37.40
CA PHE A 310 -9.07 -8.69 -38.15
C PHE A 310 -8.56 -10.14 -38.25
N VAL A 311 -7.24 -10.34 -38.21
CA VAL A 311 -6.58 -11.65 -38.32
C VAL A 311 -6.87 -12.55 -37.10
N ILE A 312 -7.17 -11.99 -35.94
CA ILE A 312 -7.42 -12.74 -34.70
C ILE A 312 -8.89 -12.57 -34.31
N GLN A 313 -9.70 -13.61 -34.49
CA GLN A 313 -11.15 -13.52 -34.28
C GLN A 313 -11.63 -14.07 -32.93
N ASN A 314 -10.91 -15.02 -32.31
CA ASN A 314 -11.37 -15.69 -31.08
C ASN A 314 -10.24 -15.91 -30.05
N GLN A 315 -10.64 -16.23 -28.80
CA GLN A 315 -9.73 -16.47 -27.68
C GLN A 315 -8.83 -17.70 -27.88
N GLN A 316 -9.30 -18.69 -28.64
CA GLN A 316 -8.56 -19.95 -28.89
C GLN A 316 -7.30 -19.77 -29.75
N VAL A 317 -7.25 -18.70 -30.55
CA VAL A 317 -6.06 -18.38 -31.38
C VAL A 317 -5.03 -17.57 -30.58
N ILE A 318 -5.41 -17.04 -29.41
CA ILE A 318 -4.53 -16.25 -28.53
C ILE A 318 -3.82 -17.21 -27.55
N ASN A 319 -2.77 -17.89 -28.03
CA ASN A 319 -1.80 -18.53 -27.15
C ASN A 319 -0.77 -17.47 -26.73
N LEU A 320 -0.97 -16.85 -25.56
CA LEU A 320 -0.01 -15.94 -24.92
C LEU A 320 1.05 -16.72 -24.14
#